data_AF-A0A1V6FX91-F1
#
_entry.id   AF-A0A1V6FX91-F1
#
_cell.length_a   1.000
_cell.length_b   1.000
_cell.length_c   1.000
_cell.angle_alpha   90.00
_cell.angle_beta   90.00
_cell.angle_gamma   90.00
#
_symmetry.space_group_name_H-M   'P 1'
#
loop_
_entity.id
_entity.type
_entity.pdbx_description
1 polymer ?
#
loop_
_entity_poly.entity_id
_entity_poly.type
_entity_poly.pdbx_seq_one_letter_code
_entity_poly.pdbx_strand_id
1 'polypeptide(L)'
;MVRIISSAARRMQRLGFLKYVVASASPQRPQTGASIGRALLNTVSRKHETIIRPEMKEYFDRVFSEQHYSDFRSRLKKAIEQQPSVQVDLELQDIYLSQDILPSKRGRILSEKEKDLHVFPTLAVSLGFLSPDDSVLTSRGRLFANSVSSSENDSFSRVSDVNPLIITHEQTMILLFSFLQADSDLISLLYPIIIKKEGLFTDYEIGNHIGDLLESYLSKAEKSASSMQDKTDIAKLKKTNAKIKAWKNKEYSGVGARDEWATIRLEPYVDMGLFKKPDKFSFKYELTNGGRKFLYYFETNNNVESFLYNNYISAAAQLFGIETSAVFNSDEALDYLKQSNRLLSNNIGYSDLIDTALLSAIKLLLERKRVLEIEKAINILREAQKNAPRDIHFNIDRWGKVKFISFRKT
;
A
#
# COMPACT_ATOMS: atom_id res chain seq x y z
N MET A 1 20.49 -6.59 2.95
CA MET A 1 19.15 -6.38 3.55
C MET A 1 18.10 -6.93 2.61
N VAL A 2 17.32 -7.90 3.11
CA VAL A 2 16.24 -8.54 2.37
C VAL A 2 15.06 -7.57 2.22
N ARG A 3 14.59 -7.34 1.00
CA ARG A 3 13.42 -6.50 0.68
C ARG A 3 12.26 -7.37 0.22
N ILE A 4 11.70 -8.11 1.17
CA ILE A 4 10.51 -8.96 0.99
C ILE A 4 9.55 -8.73 2.15
N ILE A 5 8.30 -8.40 1.84
CA ILE A 5 7.22 -8.33 2.83
C ILE A 5 6.89 -9.75 3.28
N SER A 6 7.43 -10.12 4.43
CA SER A 6 7.39 -11.49 4.97
C SER A 6 6.17 -11.75 5.87
N SER A 7 5.51 -10.70 6.35
CA SER A 7 4.31 -10.76 7.17
C SER A 7 3.03 -10.89 6.32
N ALA A 8 3.04 -11.73 5.29
CA ALA A 8 1.88 -11.86 4.41
C ALA A 8 0.68 -12.40 5.19
N ALA A 9 -0.44 -11.70 5.12
CA ALA A 9 -1.72 -12.17 5.64
C ALA A 9 -2.79 -11.90 4.60
N ARG A 10 -3.72 -12.86 4.41
CA ARG A 10 -4.77 -12.74 3.41
C ARG A 10 -5.53 -11.43 3.54
N ARG A 11 -5.69 -10.90 4.75
CA ARG A 11 -6.50 -9.70 5.06
C ARG A 11 -5.80 -8.37 4.76
N MET A 12 -4.52 -8.38 4.38
CA MET A 12 -3.80 -7.19 3.89
C MET A 12 -4.21 -6.83 2.46
N GLN A 13 -5.50 -6.59 2.24
CA GLN A 13 -6.07 -6.37 0.91
C GLN A 13 -6.42 -4.91 0.70
N ARG A 14 -7.04 -4.30 1.70
CA ARG A 14 -7.65 -2.97 1.63
C ARG A 14 -6.73 -1.91 2.17
N LEU A 15 -6.09 -1.17 1.28
CA LEU A 15 -5.08 -0.20 1.68
C LEU A 15 -5.66 1.02 2.41
N GLY A 16 -6.96 1.29 2.26
CA GLY A 16 -7.58 2.43 2.94
C GLY A 16 -7.53 2.36 4.47
N PHE A 17 -7.46 1.15 5.05
CA PHE A 17 -7.26 1.00 6.50
C PHE A 17 -5.92 1.56 6.98
N LEU A 18 -4.90 1.66 6.10
CA LEU A 18 -3.62 2.29 6.45
C LEU A 18 -3.78 3.79 6.75
N LYS A 19 -4.81 4.46 6.22
CA LYS A 19 -5.09 5.86 6.52
C LYS A 19 -5.38 6.05 7.99
N TYR A 20 -6.26 5.21 8.55
CA TYR A 20 -6.56 5.23 9.98
C TYR A 20 -5.33 4.88 10.82
N VAL A 21 -4.56 3.86 10.43
CA VAL A 21 -3.33 3.46 11.15
C VAL A 21 -2.34 4.60 11.24
N VAL A 22 -2.08 5.28 10.12
CA VAL A 22 -1.15 6.41 10.05
C VAL A 22 -1.70 7.63 10.78
N ALA A 23 -3.00 7.93 10.66
CA ALA A 23 -3.64 9.04 11.38
C ALA A 23 -3.66 8.82 12.90
N SER A 24 -3.74 7.56 13.35
CA SER A 24 -3.74 7.21 14.77
C SER A 24 -2.34 7.19 15.38
N ALA A 25 -1.30 7.02 14.56
CA ALA A 25 0.08 6.99 15.02
C ALA A 25 0.56 8.41 15.36
N SER A 26 1.18 8.56 16.52
CA SER A 26 1.77 9.84 16.90
C SER A 26 3.10 10.06 16.18
N PRO A 27 3.41 11.30 15.77
CA PRO A 27 4.75 11.64 15.28
C PRO A 27 5.80 11.70 16.41
N GLN A 28 5.41 11.68 17.68
CA GLN A 28 6.30 11.91 18.82
C GLN A 28 6.11 10.95 20.00
N ARG A 29 4.93 10.34 20.14
CA ARG A 29 4.62 9.46 21.27
C ARG A 29 4.63 7.99 20.83
N PRO A 30 5.55 7.17 21.36
CA PRO A 30 5.53 5.73 21.15
C PRO A 30 4.16 5.12 21.42
N GLN A 31 3.73 4.24 20.54
CA GLN A 31 2.56 3.40 20.72
C GLN A 31 2.90 1.98 20.29
N THR A 32 2.21 0.98 20.83
CA THR A 32 2.38 -0.38 20.35
C THR A 32 1.54 -0.60 19.09
N GLY A 33 2.08 -1.32 18.11
CA GLY A 33 1.29 -1.70 16.92
C GLY A 33 -0.01 -2.43 17.30
N ALA A 34 0.00 -3.21 18.39
CA ALA A 34 -1.21 -3.85 18.93
C ALA A 34 -2.28 -2.84 19.37
N SER A 35 -1.89 -1.73 19.99
CA SER A 35 -2.81 -0.67 20.41
C SER A 35 -3.44 0.01 19.20
N ILE A 36 -2.64 0.38 18.20
CA ILE A 36 -3.12 0.99 16.95
C ILE A 36 -4.07 0.04 16.22
N GLY A 37 -3.70 -1.24 16.12
CA GLY A 37 -4.52 -2.27 15.48
C GLY A 37 -5.85 -2.53 16.19
N ARG A 38 -5.85 -2.54 17.53
CA ARG A 38 -7.08 -2.64 18.33
C ARG A 38 -7.96 -1.43 18.15
N ALA A 39 -7.38 -0.23 18.10
CA ALA A 39 -8.13 1.00 17.83
C ALA A 39 -8.78 0.95 16.44
N LEU A 40 -8.06 0.47 15.42
CA LEU A 40 -8.61 0.27 14.07
C LEU A 40 -9.79 -0.70 14.11
N LEU A 41 -9.59 -1.91 14.65
CA LEU A 41 -10.63 -2.94 14.70
C LEU A 41 -11.88 -2.43 15.44
N ASN A 42 -11.70 -1.86 16.64
CA ASN A 42 -12.81 -1.32 17.42
C ASN A 42 -13.56 -0.23 16.67
N THR A 43 -12.86 0.58 15.87
CA THR A 43 -13.46 1.66 15.10
C THR A 43 -14.29 1.13 13.93
N VAL A 44 -13.72 0.22 13.14
CA VAL A 44 -14.37 -0.28 11.92
C VAL A 44 -15.46 -1.32 12.19
N SER A 45 -15.43 -1.95 13.37
CA SER A 45 -16.48 -2.87 13.85
C SER A 45 -17.59 -2.17 14.65
N ARG A 46 -17.55 -0.85 14.82
CA ARG A 46 -18.69 -0.11 15.40
C ARG A 46 -19.92 -0.28 14.51
N LYS A 47 -21.05 -0.55 15.16
CA LYS A 47 -22.33 -0.67 14.48
C LYS A 47 -22.96 0.69 14.28
N HIS A 48 -23.50 0.90 13.08
CA HIS A 48 -24.25 2.08 12.71
C HIS A 48 -25.56 1.65 12.06
N GLU A 49 -26.62 2.37 12.41
CA GLU A 49 -27.91 2.20 11.78
C GLU A 49 -27.84 2.71 10.34
N THR A 50 -28.28 1.88 9.39
CA THR A 50 -28.36 2.24 7.98
C THR A 50 -29.53 1.56 7.29
N ILE A 51 -30.04 2.19 6.24
CA ILE A 51 -31.03 1.59 5.34
C ILE A 51 -30.30 0.64 4.39
N ILE A 52 -30.84 -0.57 4.23
CA ILE A 52 -30.31 -1.57 3.28
C ILE A 52 -30.51 -1.11 1.84
N ARG A 53 -29.41 -1.10 1.09
CA ARG A 53 -29.39 -0.82 -0.36
C ARG A 53 -29.17 -2.11 -1.16
N PRO A 54 -29.52 -2.15 -2.46
CA PRO A 54 -29.34 -3.34 -3.30
C PRO A 54 -27.90 -3.89 -3.29
N GLU A 55 -26.90 -3.03 -3.37
CA GLU A 55 -25.48 -3.40 -3.35
C GLU A 55 -25.05 -4.01 -2.02
N MET A 56 -25.67 -3.58 -0.91
CA MET A 56 -25.45 -4.16 0.41
C MET A 56 -26.01 -5.58 0.48
N LYS A 57 -27.21 -5.80 -0.08
CA LYS A 57 -27.83 -7.14 -0.13
C LYS A 57 -26.94 -8.13 -0.88
N GLU A 58 -26.45 -7.77 -2.06
CA GLU A 58 -25.52 -8.63 -2.81
C GLU A 58 -24.24 -8.90 -2.00
N TYR A 59 -23.69 -7.86 -1.38
CA TYR A 59 -22.51 -7.99 -0.54
C TYR A 59 -22.71 -9.00 0.59
N PHE A 60 -23.80 -8.90 1.34
CA PHE A 60 -24.09 -9.83 2.44
C PHE A 60 -24.35 -11.25 1.94
N ASP A 61 -25.03 -11.40 0.82
CA ASP A 61 -25.30 -12.73 0.26
C ASP A 61 -24.03 -13.49 -0.13
N ARG A 62 -22.97 -12.77 -0.54
CA ARG A 62 -21.70 -13.34 -0.97
C ARG A 62 -20.61 -13.35 0.11
N VAL A 63 -20.62 -12.41 1.04
CA VAL A 63 -19.57 -12.25 2.06
C VAL A 63 -19.98 -12.89 3.38
N PHE A 64 -21.26 -12.84 3.76
CA PHE A 64 -21.77 -13.43 5.00
C PHE A 64 -22.23 -14.89 4.82
N SER A 65 -21.69 -15.58 3.82
CA SER A 65 -21.92 -17.01 3.62
C SER A 65 -21.14 -17.90 4.60
N GLU A 66 -20.25 -17.32 5.40
CA GLU A 66 -19.50 -18.02 6.45
C GLU A 66 -20.38 -18.33 7.67
N GLN A 67 -20.07 -19.43 8.37
CA GLN A 67 -20.80 -19.93 9.56
C GLN A 67 -21.06 -18.85 10.62
N HIS A 68 -20.21 -17.83 10.73
CA HIS A 68 -20.31 -16.81 11.78
C HIS A 68 -21.42 -15.78 11.56
N TYR A 69 -21.96 -15.67 10.33
CA TYR A 69 -23.00 -14.69 10.00
C TYR A 69 -24.26 -15.34 9.43
N SER A 70 -24.41 -16.65 9.48
CA SER A 70 -25.61 -17.36 9.01
C SER A 70 -26.88 -16.82 9.68
N ASP A 71 -26.80 -16.55 10.99
CA ASP A 71 -27.93 -16.09 11.79
C ASP A 71 -28.25 -14.62 11.54
N PHE A 72 -27.23 -13.78 11.37
CA PHE A 72 -27.43 -12.39 10.98
C PHE A 72 -28.01 -12.29 9.57
N ARG A 73 -27.46 -13.06 8.62
CA ARG A 73 -27.94 -13.13 7.23
C ARG A 73 -29.39 -13.60 7.16
N SER A 74 -29.75 -14.64 7.91
CA SER A 74 -31.14 -15.16 7.94
C SER A 74 -32.12 -14.13 8.49
N ARG A 75 -31.74 -13.44 9.59
CA ARG A 75 -32.52 -12.33 10.14
C ARG A 75 -32.66 -11.18 9.16
N LEU A 76 -31.57 -10.81 8.50
CA LEU A 76 -31.55 -9.73 7.52
C LEU A 76 -32.43 -10.05 6.31
N LYS A 77 -32.36 -11.26 5.78
CA LYS A 77 -33.24 -11.72 4.68
C LYS A 77 -34.70 -11.62 5.05
N LYS A 78 -35.07 -12.16 6.22
CA LYS A 78 -36.45 -12.11 6.71
C LYS A 78 -36.93 -10.67 6.89
N ALA A 79 -36.09 -9.78 7.41
CA ALA A 79 -36.43 -8.38 7.58
C ALA A 79 -36.67 -7.69 6.23
N ILE A 80 -35.78 -7.89 5.25
CA ILE A 80 -35.90 -7.33 3.90
C ILE A 80 -37.16 -7.84 3.17
N GLU A 81 -37.52 -9.11 3.36
CA GLU A 81 -38.74 -9.70 2.79
C GLU A 81 -40.02 -9.08 3.39
N GLN A 82 -39.99 -8.70 4.67
CA GLN A 82 -41.12 -8.09 5.37
C GLN A 82 -41.28 -6.60 5.05
N GLN A 83 -40.18 -5.87 4.88
CA GLN A 83 -40.19 -4.45 4.59
C GLN A 83 -39.02 -4.09 3.65
N PRO A 84 -39.26 -3.56 2.44
CA PRO A 84 -38.17 -3.27 1.49
C PRO A 84 -37.13 -2.26 1.98
N SER A 85 -37.50 -1.39 2.93
CA SER A 85 -36.62 -0.38 3.53
C SER A 85 -36.42 -0.65 5.02
N VAL A 86 -35.65 -1.68 5.34
CA VAL A 86 -35.28 -2.01 6.73
C VAL A 86 -34.06 -1.20 7.15
N GLN A 87 -34.18 -0.56 8.32
CA GLN A 87 -33.04 -0.05 9.07
C GLN A 87 -32.41 -1.18 9.88
N VAL A 88 -31.10 -1.36 9.72
CA VAL A 88 -30.34 -2.36 10.49
C VAL A 88 -29.02 -1.77 10.99
N ASP A 89 -28.57 -2.32 12.11
CA ASP A 89 -27.23 -2.06 12.64
C ASP A 89 -26.18 -2.89 11.92
N LEU A 90 -25.28 -2.22 11.20
CA LEU A 90 -24.18 -2.84 10.46
C LEU A 90 -22.83 -2.28 10.90
N GLU A 91 -21.80 -3.11 10.87
CA GLU A 91 -20.44 -2.63 11.13
C GLU A 91 -20.01 -1.62 10.07
N LEU A 92 -19.31 -0.57 10.48
CA LEU A 92 -18.89 0.53 9.61
C LEU A 92 -18.11 0.04 8.39
N GLN A 93 -17.21 -0.93 8.55
CA GLN A 93 -16.48 -1.52 7.42
C GLN A 93 -17.41 -2.18 6.41
N ASP A 94 -18.49 -2.83 6.83
CA ASP A 94 -19.38 -3.55 5.93
C ASP A 94 -20.26 -2.57 5.14
N ILE A 95 -20.62 -1.44 5.75
CA ILE A 95 -21.27 -0.31 5.07
C ILE A 95 -20.36 0.22 3.95
N TYR A 96 -19.07 0.38 4.19
CA TYR A 96 -18.14 0.87 3.17
C TYR A 96 -17.75 -0.19 2.14
N LEU A 97 -17.49 -1.43 2.56
CA LEU A 97 -17.08 -2.54 1.70
C LEU A 97 -18.19 -2.95 0.73
N SER A 98 -19.45 -2.71 1.07
CA SER A 98 -20.59 -2.99 0.21
C SER A 98 -20.82 -1.96 -0.89
N GLN A 99 -20.17 -0.80 -0.89
CA GLN A 99 -20.38 0.24 -1.91
C GLN A 99 -19.72 -0.10 -3.25
N ASP A 100 -20.42 0.11 -4.37
CA ASP A 100 -19.97 -0.33 -5.70
C ASP A 100 -18.78 0.42 -6.27
N ILE A 101 -18.45 1.58 -5.71
CA ILE A 101 -17.27 2.33 -6.09
C ILE A 101 -15.95 1.59 -5.79
N LEU A 102 -15.94 0.62 -4.87
CA LEU A 102 -14.73 -0.13 -4.56
C LEU A 102 -14.38 -1.14 -5.67
N PRO A 103 -13.08 -1.26 -6.02
CA PRO A 103 -12.62 -2.12 -7.12
C PRO A 103 -12.60 -3.62 -6.74
N SER A 104 -12.60 -3.93 -5.45
CA SER A 104 -12.77 -5.26 -4.87
C SER A 104 -13.84 -5.15 -3.78
N LYS A 105 -14.40 -6.26 -3.27
CA LYS A 105 -15.36 -6.30 -2.13
C LYS A 105 -14.83 -7.14 -0.96
N ARG A 106 -13.54 -7.49 -1.00
CA ARG A 106 -12.85 -8.31 0.01
C ARG A 106 -12.05 -7.45 0.99
N GLY A 107 -11.41 -8.09 1.97
CA GLY A 107 -10.51 -7.41 2.92
C GLY A 107 -11.14 -6.96 4.23
N ARG A 108 -12.30 -7.54 4.59
CA ARG A 108 -12.93 -7.33 5.91
C ARG A 108 -11.98 -7.73 7.04
N ILE A 109 -11.91 -6.91 8.08
CA ILE A 109 -11.15 -7.19 9.30
C ILE A 109 -12.09 -7.89 10.29
N LEU A 110 -11.79 -9.13 10.67
CA LEU A 110 -12.57 -9.86 11.67
C LEU A 110 -11.93 -9.70 13.06
N SER A 111 -12.77 -9.59 14.09
CA SER A 111 -12.35 -9.51 15.50
C SER A 111 -11.97 -10.85 16.12
N GLU A 112 -12.07 -11.94 15.35
CA GLU A 112 -12.03 -13.31 15.86
C GLU A 112 -10.63 -13.81 16.22
N LYS A 113 -9.57 -13.21 15.67
CA LYS A 113 -8.20 -13.68 15.90
C LYS A 113 -7.33 -12.52 16.34
N GLU A 114 -6.64 -12.70 17.47
CA GLU A 114 -5.70 -11.72 18.01
C GLU A 114 -4.65 -11.29 16.97
N LYS A 115 -4.25 -12.20 16.07
CA LYS A 115 -3.33 -11.91 14.97
C LYS A 115 -3.81 -10.80 14.02
N ASP A 116 -5.12 -10.57 13.92
CA ASP A 116 -5.70 -9.58 13.02
C ASP A 116 -5.45 -8.15 13.50
N LEU A 117 -5.24 -7.97 14.82
CA LEU A 117 -4.80 -6.71 15.41
C LEU A 117 -3.44 -6.26 14.85
N HIS A 118 -2.59 -7.20 14.43
CA HIS A 118 -1.25 -6.87 13.98
C HIS A 118 -1.15 -6.67 12.47
N VAL A 119 -2.20 -6.95 11.70
CA VAL A 119 -2.15 -6.99 10.23
C VAL A 119 -1.73 -5.64 9.64
N PHE A 120 -2.54 -4.60 9.80
CA PHE A 120 -2.24 -3.29 9.21
C PHE A 120 -1.07 -2.56 9.89
N PRO A 121 -0.87 -2.63 11.21
CA PRO A 121 0.34 -2.08 11.83
C PRO A 121 1.63 -2.71 11.28
N THR A 122 1.68 -4.04 11.12
CA THR A 122 2.86 -4.73 10.56
C THR A 122 3.07 -4.37 9.08
N LEU A 123 1.99 -4.23 8.32
CA LEU A 123 2.07 -3.74 6.95
C LEU A 123 2.60 -2.31 6.90
N ALA A 124 2.11 -1.41 7.76
CA ALA A 124 2.56 -0.03 7.84
C ALA A 124 4.05 0.07 8.20
N VAL A 125 4.56 -0.79 9.09
CA VAL A 125 6.00 -0.92 9.36
C VAL A 125 6.75 -1.41 8.12
N SER A 126 6.23 -2.43 7.43
CA SER A 126 6.87 -3.01 6.23
C SER A 126 6.97 -2.00 5.09
N LEU A 127 5.97 -1.13 4.93
CA LEU A 127 5.94 -0.05 3.94
C LEU A 127 6.76 1.18 4.37
N GLY A 128 7.32 1.15 5.58
CA GLY A 128 8.13 2.22 6.14
C GLY A 128 7.33 3.42 6.61
N PHE A 129 6.03 3.29 6.86
CA PHE A 129 5.18 4.37 7.39
C PHE A 129 5.34 4.53 8.91
N LEU A 130 5.54 3.42 9.60
CA LEU A 130 5.79 3.38 11.04
C LEU A 130 7.19 2.80 11.30
N SER A 131 7.85 3.30 12.34
CA SER A 131 9.08 2.68 12.85
C SER A 131 8.79 1.31 13.47
N PRO A 132 9.71 0.34 13.33
CA PRO A 132 9.50 -1.03 13.82
C PRO A 132 9.45 -1.12 15.35
N ASP A 133 10.15 -0.25 16.06
CA ASP A 133 10.37 -0.38 17.51
C ASP A 133 9.26 0.28 18.35
N ASP A 134 8.81 1.47 17.94
CA ASP A 134 7.92 2.33 18.72
C ASP A 134 6.67 2.78 17.95
N SER A 135 6.46 2.27 16.73
CA SER A 135 5.33 2.59 15.85
C SER A 135 5.09 4.10 15.67
N VAL A 136 6.16 4.89 15.74
CA VAL A 136 6.16 6.33 15.50
C VAL A 136 6.15 6.59 14.00
N LEU A 137 5.48 7.68 13.61
CA LEU A 137 5.36 8.06 12.22
C LEU A 137 6.71 8.45 11.61
N THR A 138 7.12 7.74 10.55
CA THR A 138 8.35 8.06 9.80
C THR A 138 8.14 9.27 8.88
N SER A 139 9.18 9.68 8.15
CA SER A 139 9.03 10.68 7.08
C SER A 139 8.02 10.24 6.02
N ARG A 140 8.08 8.98 5.60
CA ARG A 140 7.12 8.42 4.66
C ARG A 140 5.72 8.29 5.22
N GLY A 141 5.60 7.94 6.51
CA GLY A 141 4.33 7.97 7.21
C GLY A 141 3.71 9.36 7.19
N ARG A 142 4.50 10.41 7.45
CA ARG A 142 4.05 11.82 7.33
C ARG A 142 3.64 12.18 5.91
N LEU A 143 4.37 11.68 4.92
CA LEU A 143 4.03 11.86 3.51
C LEU A 143 2.64 11.26 3.22
N PHE A 144 2.41 10.01 3.59
CA PHE A 144 1.11 9.38 3.41
C PHE A 144 0.01 10.09 4.21
N ALA A 145 0.27 10.48 5.47
CA ALA A 145 -0.67 11.22 6.30
C ALA A 145 -1.12 12.55 5.65
N ASN A 146 -0.19 13.29 5.05
CA ASN A 146 -0.49 14.55 4.36
C ASN A 146 -1.43 14.37 3.15
N SER A 147 -1.45 13.18 2.53
CA SER A 147 -2.34 12.86 1.40
C SER A 147 -3.76 12.44 1.82
N VAL A 148 -4.03 12.35 3.14
CA VAL A 148 -5.34 11.96 3.68
C VAL A 148 -6.09 13.20 4.16
N SER A 149 -7.26 13.44 3.57
CA SER A 149 -8.12 14.56 3.96
C SER A 149 -8.77 14.35 5.33
N SER A 150 -9.14 15.44 5.99
CA SER A 150 -9.91 15.39 7.25
C SER A 150 -11.23 14.64 7.08
N SER A 151 -11.90 14.78 5.94
CA SER A 151 -13.14 14.04 5.64
C SER A 151 -12.95 12.53 5.55
N GLU A 152 -11.82 12.06 5.00
CA GLU A 152 -11.51 10.63 4.98
C GLU A 152 -11.25 10.10 6.39
N ASN A 153 -10.51 10.85 7.23
CA ASN A 153 -10.26 10.47 8.62
C ASN A 153 -11.56 10.43 9.45
N ASP A 154 -12.41 11.45 9.31
CA ASP A 154 -13.71 11.53 10.00
C ASP A 154 -14.64 10.36 9.62
N SER A 155 -14.53 9.87 8.39
CA SER A 155 -15.34 8.75 7.88
C SER A 155 -15.01 7.41 8.54
N PHE A 156 -13.91 7.31 9.29
CA PHE A 156 -13.70 6.16 10.19
C PHE A 156 -14.52 6.25 11.48
N SER A 157 -15.03 7.42 11.86
CA SER A 157 -15.78 7.58 13.13
C SER A 157 -17.30 7.58 12.96
N ARG A 158 -17.80 7.85 11.75
CA ARG A 158 -19.22 7.94 11.43
C ARG A 158 -19.47 7.58 9.96
N VAL A 159 -20.68 7.10 9.67
CA VAL A 159 -21.14 6.92 8.28
C VAL A 159 -21.14 8.28 7.57
N SER A 160 -20.61 8.30 6.36
CA SER A 160 -20.32 9.49 5.57
C SER A 160 -20.42 9.15 4.08
N ASP A 161 -20.65 10.16 3.24
CA ASP A 161 -20.64 10.02 1.78
C ASP A 161 -19.22 9.75 1.26
N VAL A 162 -18.20 10.10 2.04
CA VAL A 162 -16.81 9.75 1.75
C VAL A 162 -16.54 8.32 2.23
N ASN A 163 -16.13 7.46 1.30
CA ASN A 163 -15.67 6.11 1.62
C ASN A 163 -14.15 6.14 1.89
N PRO A 164 -13.71 5.94 3.14
CA PRO A 164 -12.29 6.05 3.47
C PRO A 164 -11.45 4.92 2.86
N LEU A 165 -12.08 3.85 2.34
CA LEU A 165 -11.39 2.71 1.73
C LEU A 165 -10.95 2.96 0.28
N ILE A 166 -11.46 4.00 -0.38
CA ILE A 166 -11.04 4.40 -1.72
C ILE A 166 -9.67 5.06 -1.66
N ILE A 167 -8.75 4.72 -2.55
CA ILE A 167 -7.41 5.32 -2.63
C ILE A 167 -7.37 6.35 -3.77
N THR A 168 -6.92 7.57 -3.49
CA THR A 168 -6.75 8.63 -4.51
C THR A 168 -5.50 8.38 -5.37
N HIS A 169 -5.35 9.08 -6.50
CA HIS A 169 -4.13 8.96 -7.31
C HIS A 169 -2.86 9.31 -6.52
N GLU A 170 -2.89 10.38 -5.72
CA GLU A 170 -1.78 10.76 -4.85
C GLU A 170 -1.42 9.62 -3.88
N GLN A 171 -2.43 9.11 -3.16
CA GLN A 171 -2.25 7.99 -2.21
C GLN A 171 -1.74 6.72 -2.91
N THR A 172 -2.24 6.42 -4.12
CA THR A 172 -1.76 5.28 -4.92
C THR A 172 -0.29 5.44 -5.29
N MET A 173 0.15 6.63 -5.72
CA MET A 173 1.56 6.86 -6.05
C MET A 173 2.48 6.74 -4.83
N ILE A 174 1.98 6.97 -3.62
CA ILE A 174 2.76 6.80 -2.39
C ILE A 174 2.83 5.32 -2.01
N LEU A 175 1.67 4.66 -2.00
CA LEU A 175 1.54 3.24 -1.64
C LEU A 175 2.32 2.36 -2.63
N LEU A 176 2.18 2.61 -3.93
CA LEU A 176 2.85 1.84 -4.96
C LEU A 176 4.37 1.96 -4.84
N PHE A 177 4.91 3.17 -4.68
CA PHE A 177 6.33 3.38 -4.42
C PHE A 177 6.81 2.57 -3.19
N SER A 178 6.04 2.62 -2.11
CA SER A 178 6.35 1.96 -0.84
C SER A 178 6.35 0.44 -0.97
N PHE A 179 5.34 -0.13 -1.63
CA PHE A 179 5.25 -1.57 -1.90
C PHE A 179 6.39 -2.05 -2.79
N LEU A 180 6.66 -1.32 -3.87
CA LEU A 180 7.73 -1.67 -4.80
C LEU A 180 9.10 -1.64 -4.12
N GLN A 181 9.33 -0.68 -3.23
CA GLN A 181 10.58 -0.61 -2.47
C GLN A 181 10.68 -1.70 -1.39
N ALA A 182 9.60 -1.95 -0.66
CA ALA A 182 9.57 -2.90 0.46
C ALA A 182 9.64 -4.36 0.02
N ASP A 183 9.12 -4.68 -1.18
CA ASP A 183 8.99 -6.04 -1.70
C ASP A 183 9.81 -6.28 -2.99
N SER A 184 10.80 -5.42 -3.25
CA SER A 184 11.56 -5.36 -4.51
C SER A 184 12.15 -6.69 -4.95
N ASP A 185 12.60 -7.50 -4.00
CA ASP A 185 13.30 -8.75 -4.29
C ASP A 185 12.36 -9.83 -4.83
N LEU A 186 11.10 -9.84 -4.41
CA LEU A 186 10.12 -10.82 -4.88
C LEU A 186 9.32 -10.30 -6.08
N ILE A 187 8.91 -9.04 -6.08
CA ILE A 187 8.13 -8.47 -7.19
C ILE A 187 8.92 -8.42 -8.51
N SER A 188 10.25 -8.20 -8.44
CA SER A 188 11.12 -8.20 -9.62
C SER A 188 11.15 -9.56 -10.32
N LEU A 189 10.91 -10.64 -9.57
CA LEU A 189 10.78 -12.00 -10.10
C LEU A 189 9.35 -12.33 -10.51
N LEU A 190 8.36 -11.78 -9.79
CA LEU A 190 6.95 -12.10 -9.98
C LEU A 190 6.32 -11.37 -11.18
N TYR A 191 6.64 -10.10 -11.38
CA TYR A 191 6.00 -9.28 -12.42
C TYR A 191 6.27 -9.74 -13.85
N PRO A 192 7.48 -10.24 -14.20
CA PRO A 192 7.70 -10.86 -15.50
C PRO A 192 6.80 -12.08 -15.77
N ILE A 193 6.29 -12.75 -14.74
CA ILE A 193 5.30 -13.84 -14.89
C ILE A 193 3.91 -13.24 -15.11
N ILE A 194 3.52 -12.22 -14.33
CA ILE A 194 2.20 -11.59 -14.42
C ILE A 194 2.01 -10.88 -15.77
N ILE A 195 3.01 -10.17 -16.27
CA ILE A 195 2.91 -9.40 -17.53
C ILE A 195 2.62 -10.31 -18.75
N LYS A 196 3.12 -11.56 -18.69
CA LYS A 196 2.92 -12.59 -19.72
C LYS A 196 1.57 -13.30 -19.62
N LYS A 197 0.76 -13.01 -18.60
CA LYS A 197 -0.60 -13.58 -18.49
C LYS A 197 -1.52 -12.94 -19.52
N GLU A 198 -2.05 -13.79 -20.39
CA GLU A 198 -3.15 -13.47 -21.28
C GLU A 198 -4.47 -13.75 -20.55
N GLY A 199 -5.36 -12.75 -20.49
CA GLY A 199 -6.66 -12.88 -19.83
C GLY A 199 -6.62 -12.88 -18.29
N LEU A 200 -7.52 -13.67 -17.70
CA LEU A 200 -7.72 -13.73 -16.25
C LEU A 200 -6.71 -14.65 -15.58
N PHE A 201 -6.28 -14.28 -14.38
CA PHE A 201 -5.44 -15.10 -13.51
C PHE A 201 -5.92 -15.05 -12.06
N THR A 202 -5.49 -16.00 -11.24
CA THR A 202 -5.91 -16.14 -9.84
C THR A 202 -4.76 -16.02 -8.85
N ASP A 203 -5.08 -15.74 -7.58
CA ASP A 203 -4.11 -15.79 -6.48
C ASP A 203 -3.51 -17.20 -6.31
N TYR A 204 -4.33 -18.23 -6.55
CA TYR A 204 -3.91 -19.63 -6.60
C TYR A 204 -2.82 -19.88 -7.64
N GLU A 205 -3.06 -19.49 -8.90
CA GLU A 205 -2.11 -19.68 -10.00
C GLU A 205 -0.80 -18.94 -9.73
N ILE A 206 -0.88 -17.67 -9.34
CA ILE A 206 0.29 -16.86 -9.02
C ILE A 206 1.02 -17.43 -7.80
N GLY A 207 0.29 -17.88 -6.79
CA GLY A 207 0.82 -18.51 -5.59
C GLY A 207 1.67 -19.74 -5.86
N ASN A 208 1.34 -20.55 -6.87
CA ASN A 208 2.12 -21.73 -7.24
C ASN A 208 3.56 -21.39 -7.70
N HIS A 209 3.81 -20.14 -8.14
CA HIS A 209 5.15 -19.68 -8.51
C HIS A 209 5.97 -19.19 -7.32
N ILE A 210 5.33 -18.68 -6.26
CA ILE A 210 6.02 -17.95 -5.17
C ILE A 210 7.09 -18.80 -4.50
N GLY A 211 6.81 -20.08 -4.25
CA GLY A 211 7.76 -20.93 -3.54
C GLY A 211 9.08 -21.17 -4.31
N ASP A 212 8.97 -21.29 -5.64
CA ASP A 212 10.13 -21.48 -6.52
C ASP A 212 10.90 -20.16 -6.70
N LEU A 213 10.19 -19.02 -6.81
CA LEU A 213 10.80 -17.70 -6.87
C LEU A 213 11.59 -17.38 -5.60
N LEU A 214 11.01 -17.66 -4.42
CA LEU A 214 11.68 -17.47 -3.14
C LEU A 214 12.91 -18.36 -3.01
N GLU A 215 12.86 -19.61 -3.48
CA GLU A 215 14.04 -20.49 -3.47
C GLU A 215 15.16 -19.94 -4.36
N SER A 216 14.83 -19.46 -5.56
CA SER A 216 15.79 -18.82 -6.45
C SER A 216 16.45 -17.61 -5.79
N TYR A 217 15.65 -16.75 -5.14
CA TYR A 217 16.16 -15.62 -4.37
C TYR A 217 17.06 -16.05 -3.21
N LEU A 218 16.60 -16.98 -2.36
CA LEU A 218 17.31 -17.42 -1.16
C LEU A 218 18.68 -18.02 -1.50
N SER A 219 18.77 -18.79 -2.59
CA SER A 219 20.03 -19.38 -3.05
C SER A 219 21.12 -18.34 -3.37
N LYS A 220 20.73 -17.15 -3.82
CA LYS A 220 21.63 -16.02 -4.10
C LYS A 220 21.88 -15.20 -2.83
N ALA A 221 20.82 -14.90 -2.08
CA ALA A 221 20.88 -14.08 -0.87
C ALA A 221 21.76 -14.70 0.23
N GLU A 222 21.78 -16.02 0.36
CA GLU A 222 22.64 -16.72 1.31
C GLU A 222 24.13 -16.50 1.04
N LYS A 223 24.52 -16.44 -0.24
CA LYS A 223 25.92 -16.24 -0.64
C LYS A 223 26.38 -14.80 -0.37
N SER A 224 25.47 -13.85 -0.36
CA SER A 224 25.75 -12.42 -0.16
C SER A 224 25.46 -11.92 1.26
N ALA A 225 24.91 -12.76 2.14
CA ALA A 225 24.53 -12.37 3.49
C ALA A 225 25.74 -12.07 4.38
N SER A 226 25.99 -10.78 4.63
CA SER A 226 27.13 -10.31 5.43
C SER A 226 26.78 -10.07 6.90
N SER A 227 25.54 -9.66 7.21
CA SER A 227 25.13 -9.31 8.58
C SER A 227 24.37 -10.45 9.30
N MET A 228 24.40 -10.44 10.64
CA MET A 228 23.59 -11.36 11.47
C MET A 228 22.09 -11.18 11.25
N GLN A 229 21.67 -9.93 10.98
CA GLN A 229 20.29 -9.61 10.64
C GLN A 229 19.88 -10.26 9.31
N ASP A 230 20.70 -10.12 8.26
CA ASP A 230 20.43 -10.76 6.96
C ASP A 230 20.31 -12.28 7.10
N LYS A 231 21.20 -12.92 7.86
CA LYS A 231 21.14 -14.36 8.13
C LYS A 231 19.85 -14.77 8.84
N THR A 232 19.41 -13.97 9.82
CA THR A 232 18.17 -14.20 10.57
C THR A 232 16.94 -14.07 9.67
N ASP A 233 16.89 -13.05 8.81
CA ASP A 233 15.77 -12.80 7.91
C ASP A 233 15.69 -13.88 6.81
N ILE A 234 16.83 -14.28 6.25
CA ILE A 234 16.93 -15.42 5.32
C ILE A 234 16.43 -16.71 5.97
N ALA A 235 16.83 -17.00 7.21
CA ALA A 235 16.38 -18.19 7.93
C ALA A 235 14.86 -18.19 8.17
N LYS A 236 14.26 -17.04 8.51
CA LYS A 236 12.80 -16.88 8.61
C LYS A 236 12.12 -17.15 7.27
N LEU A 237 12.64 -16.57 6.18
CA LEU A 237 12.10 -16.76 4.84
C LEU A 237 12.20 -18.21 4.36
N LYS A 238 13.27 -18.93 4.66
CA LYS A 238 13.37 -20.38 4.40
C LYS A 238 12.24 -21.17 5.04
N LYS A 239 11.98 -20.92 6.32
CA LYS A 239 10.89 -21.58 7.07
C LYS A 239 9.53 -21.27 6.43
N THR A 240 9.32 -20.02 6.03
CA THR A 240 8.08 -19.64 5.34
C THR A 240 7.97 -20.26 3.95
N ASN A 241 9.06 -20.32 3.18
CA ASN A 241 9.08 -20.93 1.87
C ASN A 241 8.74 -22.43 1.94
N ALA A 242 9.26 -23.15 2.94
CA ALA A 242 8.90 -24.54 3.19
C ALA A 242 7.38 -24.71 3.42
N LYS A 243 6.75 -23.80 4.18
CA LYS A 243 5.29 -23.78 4.35
C LYS A 243 4.57 -23.53 3.04
N ILE A 244 5.01 -22.55 2.23
CA ILE A 244 4.40 -22.23 0.93
C ILE A 244 4.48 -23.45 -0.01
N LYS A 245 5.65 -24.07 -0.13
CA LYS A 245 5.86 -25.25 -0.98
C LYS A 245 5.03 -26.45 -0.56
N ALA A 246 4.75 -26.61 0.74
CA ALA A 246 3.85 -27.66 1.23
C ALA A 246 2.39 -27.51 0.74
N TRP A 247 2.03 -26.36 0.15
CA TRP A 247 0.74 -26.11 -0.50
C TRP A 247 0.78 -26.21 -2.03
N LYS A 248 1.96 -26.38 -2.64
CA LYS A 248 2.08 -26.46 -4.11
C LYS A 248 1.25 -27.61 -4.65
N ASN A 249 0.47 -27.35 -5.70
CA ASN A 249 -0.44 -28.30 -6.37
C ASN A 249 -1.55 -28.89 -5.48
N LYS A 250 -1.70 -28.46 -4.22
CA LYS A 250 -2.89 -28.81 -3.44
C LYS A 250 -4.09 -28.02 -3.94
N GLU A 251 -5.25 -28.67 -3.92
CA GLU A 251 -6.54 -28.05 -4.28
C GLU A 251 -6.76 -26.74 -3.52
N TYR A 252 -7.46 -25.82 -4.17
CA TYR A 252 -7.79 -24.53 -3.59
C TYR A 252 -8.81 -24.74 -2.46
N SER A 253 -8.39 -24.43 -1.23
CA SER A 253 -9.25 -24.50 -0.05
C SER A 253 -9.69 -23.13 0.47
N GLY A 254 -9.32 -22.04 -0.23
CA GLY A 254 -9.60 -20.68 0.25
C GLY A 254 -8.76 -20.25 1.45
N VAL A 255 -7.83 -21.07 1.92
CA VAL A 255 -6.90 -20.77 3.00
C VAL A 255 -5.56 -21.46 2.74
N GLY A 256 -4.45 -20.80 3.06
CA GLY A 256 -3.13 -21.40 2.92
C GLY A 256 -2.02 -20.38 2.74
N ALA A 257 -0.81 -20.76 3.16
CA ALA A 257 0.36 -19.89 3.10
C ALA A 257 0.67 -19.45 1.65
N ARG A 258 0.44 -20.33 0.67
CA ARG A 258 0.58 -20.01 -0.76
C ARG A 258 -0.32 -18.85 -1.18
N ASP A 259 -1.61 -18.97 -0.91
CA ASP A 259 -2.62 -18.01 -1.36
C ASP A 259 -2.47 -16.68 -0.61
N GLU A 260 -2.13 -16.73 0.68
CA GLU A 260 -1.84 -15.54 1.51
C GLU A 260 -0.67 -14.72 0.94
N TRP A 261 0.41 -15.40 0.52
CA TRP A 261 1.58 -14.75 -0.06
C TRP A 261 1.33 -14.18 -1.45
N ALA A 262 0.42 -14.77 -2.22
CA ALA A 262 -0.01 -14.20 -3.50
C ALA A 262 -0.95 -13.01 -3.29
N THR A 263 -1.91 -13.13 -2.37
CA THR A 263 -2.96 -12.13 -2.15
C THR A 263 -2.39 -10.75 -1.83
N ILE A 264 -1.39 -10.66 -0.94
CA ILE A 264 -0.76 -9.36 -0.60
C ILE A 264 -0.03 -8.72 -1.80
N ARG A 265 0.27 -9.50 -2.83
CA ARG A 265 0.91 -9.03 -4.08
C ARG A 265 -0.09 -8.84 -5.22
N LEU A 266 -1.38 -9.02 -4.97
CA LEU A 266 -2.45 -8.90 -5.96
C LEU A 266 -3.57 -7.95 -5.50
N GLU A 267 -4.21 -8.20 -4.35
CA GLU A 267 -5.37 -7.39 -3.90
C GLU A 267 -5.00 -5.92 -3.64
N PRO A 268 -3.89 -5.57 -2.95
CA PRO A 268 -3.46 -4.18 -2.84
C PRO A 268 -3.30 -3.46 -4.19
N TYR A 269 -2.86 -4.21 -5.21
CA TYR A 269 -2.63 -3.68 -6.55
C TYR A 269 -3.92 -3.51 -7.37
N VAL A 270 -5.04 -4.08 -6.90
CA VAL A 270 -6.38 -3.76 -7.40
C VAL A 270 -6.81 -2.37 -6.90
N ASP A 271 -6.60 -2.07 -5.61
CA ASP A 271 -6.87 -0.73 -5.06
C ASP A 271 -5.99 0.33 -5.75
N MET A 272 -4.76 -0.03 -6.12
CA MET A 272 -3.81 0.85 -6.84
C MET A 272 -4.02 0.90 -8.36
N GLY A 273 -5.00 0.17 -8.91
CA GLY A 273 -5.37 0.24 -10.32
C GLY A 273 -4.47 -0.51 -11.31
N LEU A 274 -3.45 -1.24 -10.85
CA LEU A 274 -2.64 -2.10 -11.73
C LEU A 274 -3.45 -3.29 -12.24
N PHE A 275 -4.29 -3.83 -11.36
CA PHE A 275 -5.21 -4.92 -11.68
C PHE A 275 -6.66 -4.46 -11.55
N LYS A 276 -7.55 -5.11 -12.28
CA LYS A 276 -9.00 -5.02 -12.09
C LYS A 276 -9.57 -6.40 -11.80
N LYS A 277 -10.75 -6.44 -11.21
CA LYS A 277 -11.49 -7.67 -10.94
C LYS A 277 -12.80 -7.65 -11.72
N PRO A 278 -12.99 -8.56 -12.69
CA PRO A 278 -14.28 -8.70 -13.37
C PRO A 278 -15.41 -9.06 -12.40
N ASP A 279 -15.12 -9.90 -11.41
CA ASP A 279 -15.97 -10.14 -10.24
C ASP A 279 -15.25 -9.67 -8.98
N LYS A 280 -15.76 -8.58 -8.38
CA LYS A 280 -15.20 -7.92 -7.19
C LYS A 280 -15.17 -8.83 -5.95
N PHE A 281 -15.95 -9.90 -5.93
CA PHE A 281 -15.99 -10.90 -4.85
C PHE A 281 -15.05 -12.08 -5.09
N SER A 282 -14.62 -12.36 -6.31
CA SER A 282 -13.72 -13.50 -6.58
C SER A 282 -12.24 -13.13 -6.38
N PHE A 283 -11.32 -14.09 -6.32
CA PHE A 283 -9.87 -13.81 -6.42
C PHE A 283 -9.37 -14.01 -7.86
N LYS A 284 -10.07 -13.38 -8.81
CA LYS A 284 -9.74 -13.38 -10.24
C LYS A 284 -9.39 -11.96 -10.67
N TYR A 285 -8.27 -11.83 -11.36
CA TYR A 285 -7.66 -10.57 -11.71
C TYR A 285 -7.38 -10.49 -13.20
N GLU A 286 -7.34 -9.28 -13.71
CA GLU A 286 -6.86 -8.95 -15.05
C GLU A 286 -5.99 -7.71 -14.95
N LEU A 287 -4.94 -7.63 -15.77
CA LEU A 287 -4.19 -6.39 -15.92
C LEU A 287 -5.07 -5.28 -16.51
N THR A 288 -5.01 -4.08 -15.95
CA THR A 288 -5.57 -2.90 -16.62
C THR A 288 -4.65 -2.45 -17.76
N ASN A 289 -5.15 -1.65 -18.71
CA ASN A 289 -4.29 -1.07 -19.75
C ASN A 289 -3.17 -0.21 -19.14
N GLY A 290 -3.49 0.58 -18.12
CA GLY A 290 -2.51 1.35 -17.35
C GLY A 290 -1.52 0.44 -16.62
N GLY A 291 -1.99 -0.64 -16.00
CA GLY A 291 -1.15 -1.64 -15.35
C GLY A 291 -0.17 -2.33 -16.28
N ARG A 292 -0.60 -2.68 -17.51
CA ARG A 292 0.31 -3.23 -18.55
C ARG A 292 1.41 -2.24 -18.90
N LYS A 293 1.07 -0.98 -19.14
CA LYS A 293 2.05 0.07 -19.43
C LYS A 293 3.01 0.26 -18.25
N PHE A 294 2.49 0.36 -17.03
CA PHE A 294 3.30 0.51 -15.82
C PHE A 294 4.31 -0.65 -15.68
N LEU A 295 3.85 -1.89 -15.78
CA LEU A 295 4.71 -3.07 -15.65
C LEU A 295 5.72 -3.20 -16.80
N TYR A 296 5.38 -2.72 -18.00
CA TYR A 296 6.35 -2.66 -19.10
C TYR A 296 7.51 -1.70 -18.80
N TYR A 297 7.22 -0.51 -18.25
CA TYR A 297 8.27 0.40 -17.78
C TYR A 297 9.09 -0.21 -16.63
N PHE A 298 8.46 -0.99 -15.76
CA PHE A 298 9.14 -1.69 -14.67
C PHE A 298 10.08 -2.79 -15.19
N GLU A 299 9.65 -3.62 -16.15
CA GLU A 299 10.43 -4.72 -16.70
C GLU A 299 11.61 -4.25 -17.55
N THR A 300 11.47 -3.14 -18.28
CA THR A 300 12.55 -2.58 -19.12
C THR A 300 13.69 -1.96 -18.31
N ASN A 301 13.54 -1.84 -16.99
CA ASN A 301 14.56 -1.32 -16.08
C ASN A 301 15.41 -2.43 -15.47
N ASN A 302 16.74 -2.23 -15.43
CA ASN A 302 17.71 -3.22 -14.97
C ASN A 302 17.48 -3.70 -13.53
N ASN A 303 16.96 -2.84 -12.66
CA ASN A 303 16.61 -3.19 -11.29
C ASN A 303 15.55 -2.22 -10.72
N VAL A 304 14.90 -2.64 -9.63
CA VAL A 304 13.80 -1.89 -8.99
C VAL A 304 14.23 -0.51 -8.50
N GLU A 305 15.46 -0.36 -7.98
CA GLU A 305 15.94 0.93 -7.50
C GLU A 305 16.12 1.93 -8.64
N SER A 306 16.70 1.50 -9.77
CA SER A 306 16.80 2.31 -10.99
C SER A 306 15.42 2.75 -11.48
N PHE A 307 14.45 1.83 -11.52
CA PHE A 307 13.08 2.15 -11.90
C PHE A 307 12.47 3.20 -10.96
N LEU A 308 12.57 3.00 -9.65
CA LEU A 308 12.01 3.89 -8.63
C LEU A 308 12.57 5.31 -8.75
N TYR A 309 13.85 5.46 -9.09
CA TYR A 309 14.50 6.75 -9.13
C TYR A 309 14.35 7.49 -10.47
N ASN A 310 14.24 6.75 -11.58
CA ASN A 310 14.39 7.32 -12.92
C ASN A 310 13.14 7.20 -13.80
N ASN A 311 12.17 6.34 -13.47
CA ASN A 311 11.02 6.10 -14.34
C ASN A 311 9.69 5.98 -13.61
N TYR A 312 9.70 6.04 -12.28
CA TYR A 312 8.51 5.80 -11.47
C TYR A 312 7.38 6.76 -11.77
N ILE A 313 7.67 8.06 -11.87
CA ILE A 313 6.66 9.10 -12.03
C ILE A 313 6.10 9.06 -13.45
N SER A 314 6.95 8.82 -14.45
CA SER A 314 6.52 8.55 -15.82
C SER A 314 5.62 7.33 -15.91
N ALA A 315 6.00 6.21 -15.29
CA ALA A 315 5.21 4.98 -15.30
C ALA A 315 3.85 5.19 -14.61
N ALA A 316 3.82 5.90 -13.48
CA ALA A 316 2.59 6.24 -12.78
C ALA A 316 1.69 7.17 -13.61
N ALA A 317 2.26 8.14 -14.35
CA ALA A 317 1.49 8.94 -15.30
C ALA A 317 0.81 8.06 -16.36
N GLN A 318 1.51 7.04 -16.89
CA GLN A 318 0.94 6.06 -17.83
C GLN A 318 -0.13 5.17 -17.19
N LEU A 319 0.04 4.79 -15.92
CA LEU A 319 -0.95 4.01 -15.17
C LEU A 319 -2.29 4.74 -15.09
N PHE A 320 -2.26 6.05 -14.83
CA PHE A 320 -3.47 6.87 -14.70
C PHE A 320 -3.93 7.53 -16.01
N GLY A 321 -3.23 7.30 -17.12
CA GLY A 321 -3.53 7.95 -18.40
C GLY A 321 -3.37 9.48 -18.37
N ILE A 322 -2.46 10.00 -17.54
CA ILE A 322 -2.15 11.43 -17.47
C ILE A 322 -1.26 11.80 -18.66
N GLU A 323 -1.77 12.61 -19.56
CA GLU A 323 -0.98 13.21 -20.64
C GLU A 323 -0.03 14.25 -20.06
N THR A 324 1.27 14.06 -20.30
CA THR A 324 2.32 14.91 -19.73
C THR A 324 2.81 15.94 -20.75
N SER A 325 3.18 17.13 -20.27
CA SER A 325 3.74 18.20 -21.09
C SER A 325 5.27 18.19 -21.08
N ALA A 326 5.89 18.53 -22.21
CA ALA A 326 7.34 18.43 -22.41
C ALA A 326 8.16 19.58 -21.80
N VAL A 327 7.54 20.58 -21.16
CA VAL A 327 8.25 21.75 -20.63
C VAL A 327 8.58 21.54 -19.16
N PHE A 328 9.89 21.51 -18.86
CA PHE A 328 10.43 21.30 -17.52
C PHE A 328 11.25 22.53 -17.10
N ASN A 329 10.88 23.17 -15.99
CA ASN A 329 11.63 24.28 -15.40
C ASN A 329 12.21 23.86 -14.03
N SER A 330 13.53 23.99 -13.86
CA SER A 330 14.22 23.67 -12.61
C SER A 330 13.79 24.56 -11.44
N ASP A 331 13.44 25.82 -11.68
CA ASP A 331 13.01 26.75 -10.62
C ASP A 331 11.65 26.36 -10.06
N GLU A 332 10.71 26.01 -10.94
CA GLU A 332 9.41 25.48 -10.55
C GLU A 332 9.57 24.18 -9.74
N ALA A 333 10.41 23.26 -10.23
CA ALA A 333 10.69 22.02 -9.50
C ALA A 333 11.28 22.30 -8.10
N LEU A 334 12.19 23.27 -7.99
CA LEU A 334 12.78 23.69 -6.72
C LEU A 334 11.73 24.29 -5.76
N ASP A 335 10.75 25.02 -6.28
CA ASP A 335 9.65 25.56 -5.47
C ASP A 335 8.74 24.45 -4.91
N TYR A 336 8.41 23.45 -5.73
CA TYR A 336 7.69 22.25 -5.25
C TYR A 336 8.52 21.48 -4.21
N LEU A 337 9.85 21.37 -4.40
CA LEU A 337 10.76 20.74 -3.44
C LEU A 337 10.78 21.47 -2.09
N LYS A 338 10.85 22.80 -2.09
CA LYS A 338 10.76 23.62 -0.87
C LYS A 338 9.43 23.42 -0.17
N GLN A 339 8.32 23.42 -0.90
CA GLN A 339 6.98 23.21 -0.35
C GLN A 339 6.82 21.83 0.27
N SER A 340 7.26 20.77 -0.43
CA SER A 340 7.23 19.40 0.09
C SER A 340 8.10 19.25 1.33
N ASN A 341 9.30 19.83 1.34
CA ASN A 341 10.15 19.82 2.54
C ASN A 341 9.43 20.46 3.73
N ARG A 342 8.77 21.61 3.55
CA ARG A 342 8.01 22.27 4.64
C ARG A 342 6.91 21.38 5.21
N LEU A 343 6.24 20.60 4.38
CA LEU A 343 5.17 19.69 4.81
C LEU A 343 5.71 18.44 5.54
N LEU A 344 6.90 17.96 5.16
CA LEU A 344 7.47 16.71 5.68
C LEU A 344 8.49 16.90 6.81
N SER A 345 8.95 18.15 7.00
CA SER A 345 9.94 18.50 8.01
C SER A 345 9.48 18.08 9.40
N ASN A 346 10.38 17.46 10.15
CA ASN A 346 10.22 17.25 11.58
C ASN A 346 10.38 18.58 12.35
N ASN A 347 10.25 18.53 13.69
CA ASN A 347 10.37 19.72 14.54
C ASN A 347 11.71 20.46 14.44
N ILE A 348 12.77 19.79 13.96
CA ILE A 348 14.11 20.39 13.78
C ILE A 348 14.36 20.84 12.34
N GLY A 349 13.33 20.81 11.47
CA GLY A 349 13.37 21.37 10.11
C GLY A 349 13.94 20.43 9.03
N TYR A 350 14.15 19.15 9.34
CA TYR A 350 14.67 18.17 8.37
C TYR A 350 13.59 17.21 7.88
N SER A 351 13.62 16.88 6.59
CA SER A 351 12.83 15.80 5.98
C SER A 351 13.73 14.81 5.24
N ASP A 352 13.21 13.60 5.00
CA ASP A 352 13.91 12.62 4.16
C ASP A 352 13.97 13.12 2.71
N LEU A 353 15.15 12.99 2.10
CA LEU A 353 15.42 13.48 0.75
C LEU A 353 14.53 12.81 -0.30
N ILE A 354 14.36 11.48 -0.21
CA ILE A 354 13.60 10.70 -1.19
C ILE A 354 12.12 11.01 -1.05
N ASP A 355 11.60 11.02 0.18
CA ASP A 355 10.19 11.34 0.42
C ASP A 355 9.86 12.79 -0.01
N THR A 356 10.79 13.74 0.19
CA THR A 356 10.66 15.12 -0.29
C THR A 356 10.61 15.18 -1.81
N ALA A 357 11.52 14.48 -2.50
CA ALA A 357 11.53 14.39 -3.96
C ALA A 357 10.24 13.73 -4.49
N LEU A 358 9.79 12.64 -3.86
CA LEU A 358 8.59 11.90 -4.23
C LEU A 358 7.33 12.77 -4.12
N LEU A 359 7.12 13.45 -2.99
CA LEU A 359 5.95 14.32 -2.81
C LEU A 359 5.94 15.46 -3.83
N SER A 360 7.10 16.06 -4.09
CA SER A 360 7.25 17.14 -5.07
C SER A 360 6.89 16.67 -6.47
N ALA A 361 7.39 15.49 -6.85
CA ALA A 361 7.12 14.89 -8.13
C ALA A 361 5.64 14.53 -8.33
N ILE A 362 4.99 13.98 -7.30
CA ILE A 362 3.56 13.64 -7.33
C ILE A 362 2.74 14.92 -7.50
N LYS A 363 3.00 15.95 -6.70
CA LYS A 363 2.30 17.23 -6.80
C LYS A 363 2.48 17.89 -8.17
N LEU A 364 3.71 17.92 -8.67
CA LEU A 364 4.01 18.48 -9.99
C LEU A 364 3.28 17.71 -11.11
N LEU A 365 3.19 16.38 -11.01
CA LEU A 365 2.43 15.58 -11.97
C LEU A 365 0.93 15.88 -11.89
N LEU A 366 0.34 15.86 -10.71
CA LEU A 366 -1.11 15.98 -10.54
C LEU A 366 -1.61 17.41 -10.79
N GLU A 367 -0.84 18.43 -10.40
CA GLU A 367 -1.23 19.84 -10.53
C GLU A 367 -0.83 20.45 -11.88
N ARG A 368 0.33 20.05 -12.43
CA ARG A 368 0.91 20.66 -13.63
C ARG A 368 1.08 19.72 -14.80
N LYS A 369 0.76 18.43 -14.65
CA LYS A 369 0.96 17.40 -15.69
C LYS A 369 2.40 17.36 -16.19
N ARG A 370 3.36 17.54 -15.27
CA ARG A 370 4.80 17.52 -15.55
C ARG A 370 5.48 16.41 -14.78
N VAL A 371 6.39 15.71 -15.44
CA VAL A 371 7.15 14.62 -14.82
C VAL A 371 8.44 15.16 -14.22
N LEU A 372 8.65 14.86 -12.94
CA LEU A 372 9.91 15.06 -12.24
C LEU A 372 10.31 13.72 -11.62
N GLU A 373 11.31 13.05 -12.18
CA GLU A 373 11.82 11.80 -11.58
C GLU A 373 12.67 12.11 -10.34
N ILE A 374 12.75 11.17 -9.41
CA ILE A 374 13.41 11.38 -8.11
C ILE A 374 14.89 11.72 -8.27
N GLU A 375 15.62 11.03 -9.14
CA GLU A 375 17.04 11.33 -9.39
C GLU A 375 17.22 12.75 -9.94
N LYS A 376 16.34 13.18 -10.83
CA LYS A 376 16.36 14.55 -11.38
C LYS A 376 16.08 15.59 -10.30
N ALA A 377 15.14 15.32 -9.41
CA ALA A 377 14.85 16.17 -8.26
C ALA A 377 16.05 16.30 -7.31
N ILE A 378 16.72 15.19 -7.01
CA ILE A 378 17.93 15.18 -6.18
C ILE A 378 19.04 16.00 -6.84
N ASN A 379 19.23 15.89 -8.16
CA ASN A 379 20.25 16.65 -8.86
C ASN A 379 19.94 18.17 -8.88
N ILE A 380 18.67 18.56 -9.03
CA ILE A 380 18.26 19.96 -8.86
C ILE A 380 18.60 20.47 -7.44
N LEU A 381 18.32 19.67 -6.41
CA LEU A 381 18.65 20.04 -5.03
C LEU A 381 20.16 20.19 -4.82
N ARG A 382 20.98 19.31 -5.43
CA ARG A 382 22.44 19.39 -5.36
C ARG A 382 22.96 20.67 -6.03
N GLU A 383 22.47 21.01 -7.21
CA GLU A 383 22.86 22.25 -7.88
C GLU A 383 22.38 23.49 -7.11
N ALA A 384 21.16 23.47 -6.59
CA ALA A 384 20.64 24.56 -5.76
C ALA A 384 21.49 24.73 -4.48
N GLN A 385 21.92 23.64 -3.84
CA GLN A 385 22.78 23.68 -2.65
C GLN A 385 24.18 24.21 -2.96
N LYS A 386 24.75 23.90 -4.13
CA LYS A 386 26.03 24.50 -4.56
C LYS A 386 25.92 26.00 -4.72
N ASN A 387 24.80 26.48 -5.28
CA ASN A 387 24.57 27.90 -5.52
C ASN A 387 24.20 28.67 -4.24
N ALA A 388 23.54 28.01 -3.29
CA ALA A 388 23.06 28.60 -2.04
C ALA A 388 23.33 27.70 -0.82
N PRO A 389 24.62 27.46 -0.46
CA PRO A 389 24.99 26.49 0.58
C PRO A 389 24.54 26.90 1.99
N ARG A 390 24.23 28.19 2.19
CA ARG A 390 23.69 28.71 3.46
C ARG A 390 22.18 28.49 3.61
N ASP A 391 21.49 28.18 2.52
CA ASP A 391 20.02 28.09 2.51
C ASP A 391 19.56 26.64 2.47
N ILE A 392 20.32 25.76 1.82
CA ILE A 392 19.99 24.34 1.66
C ILE A 392 21.08 23.49 2.33
N HIS A 393 20.68 22.67 3.30
CA HIS A 393 21.60 21.79 4.01
C HIS A 393 21.25 20.33 3.79
N PHE A 394 22.27 19.55 3.44
CA PHE A 394 22.20 18.10 3.42
C PHE A 394 22.76 17.53 4.71
N ASN A 395 22.08 16.51 5.23
CA ASN A 395 22.58 15.70 6.34
C ASN A 395 22.83 14.27 5.86
N ILE A 396 23.95 13.73 6.33
CA ILE A 396 24.49 12.45 5.90
C ILE A 396 24.15 11.40 6.95
N ASP A 397 23.83 10.19 6.52
CA ASP A 397 23.65 9.05 7.42
C ASP A 397 24.98 8.45 7.90
N ARG A 398 24.89 7.44 8.76
CA ARG A 398 26.06 6.72 9.31
C ARG A 398 26.94 6.02 8.26
N TRP A 399 26.50 5.95 7.01
CA TRP A 399 27.21 5.31 5.90
C TRP A 399 27.73 6.32 4.87
N GLY A 400 27.69 7.61 5.17
CA GLY A 400 28.21 8.61 4.25
C GLY A 400 27.23 9.01 3.13
N LYS A 401 25.96 8.56 3.18
CA LYS A 401 24.96 8.89 2.15
C LYS A 401 24.10 10.07 2.59
N VAL A 402 23.86 11.01 1.68
CA VAL A 402 22.89 12.09 1.91
C VAL A 402 21.52 11.47 2.10
N LYS A 403 20.92 11.74 3.27
CA LYS A 403 19.63 11.17 3.66
C LYS A 403 18.58 12.22 3.95
N PHE A 404 18.99 13.34 4.56
CA PHE A 404 18.06 14.38 4.96
C PHE A 404 18.38 15.70 4.28
N ILE A 405 17.34 16.50 4.07
CA ILE A 405 17.42 17.87 3.56
C ILE A 405 16.72 18.81 4.53
N SER A 406 17.20 20.05 4.60
CA SER A 406 16.49 21.16 5.22
C SER A 406 16.69 22.43 4.39
N PHE A 407 15.66 23.27 4.37
CA PHE A 407 15.71 24.63 3.84
C PHE A 407 15.63 25.60 5.01
N ARG A 408 16.62 26.47 5.17
CA ARG A 408 16.54 27.54 6.17
C ARG A 408 15.48 28.55 5.74
N LYS A 409 14.72 29.05 6.72
CA LYS A 409 13.83 30.19 6.49
C LYS A 409 14.71 31.39 6.13
N THR A 410 14.55 31.88 4.92
CA THR A 410 14.97 33.23 4.53
C THR A 410 14.04 34.25 5.15
#